data_AF-A0A523Y934-F1
#
_entry.id   AF-A0A523Y934-F1
#
_cell.length_a   1.000
_cell.length_b   1.000
_cell.length_c   1.000
_cell.angle_alpha   90.00
_cell.angle_beta   90.00
_cell.angle_gamma   90.00
#
_symmetry.space_group_name_H-M   'P 1'
#
loop_
_entity.id
_entity.type
_entity.pdbx_description
1 polymer ?
#
loop_
_entity_poly.entity_id
_entity_poly.type
_entity_poly.pdbx_seq_one_letter_code
_entity_poly.pdbx_strand_id
1 'polypeptide(L)'
;MKIVHNKDGFSLIELLVAVALSVIIMAAIYSTFYSQQKSFLVQEQLAAMEQNLRAAMFYMERDIRMAGCDPTRKAGAGVTTADATSLRFTEDIDGDTVPVSIFYSLYTDTDGIQKLGRTAGGGAIPVADNIEVIDFV
;
A
#
# COMPACT_ATOMS: atom_id res chain seq x y z
N MET A 1 71.04 27.14 13.94
CA MET A 1 69.59 26.91 13.74
C MET A 1 69.35 26.76 12.24
N LYS A 2 69.18 25.53 11.73
CA LYS A 2 68.94 25.26 10.30
C LYS A 2 67.43 25.18 10.08
N ILE A 3 66.86 26.12 9.34
CA ILE A 3 65.46 26.08 8.92
C ILE A 3 65.38 25.20 7.67
N VAL A 4 64.86 23.99 7.83
CA VAL A 4 64.53 23.09 6.73
C VAL A 4 63.31 23.67 6.02
N HIS A 5 63.51 24.21 4.81
CA HIS A 5 62.40 24.61 3.95
C HIS A 5 61.98 23.38 3.14
N ASN A 6 60.87 22.76 3.54
CA ASN A 6 60.19 21.78 2.72
C ASN A 6 59.46 22.54 1.60
N LYS A 7 59.94 22.47 0.36
CA LYS A 7 59.41 23.17 -0.82
C LYS A 7 58.86 22.18 -1.86
N ASP A 8 58.15 21.17 -1.40
CA ASP A 8 57.53 20.21 -2.30
C ASP A 8 56.10 20.70 -2.60
N GLY A 9 55.96 21.42 -3.71
CA GLY A 9 54.67 21.74 -4.30
C GLY A 9 54.13 20.57 -5.11
N PHE A 10 52.82 20.48 -5.26
CA PHE A 10 52.20 19.44 -6.10
C PHE A 10 52.54 19.63 -7.57
N SER A 11 52.90 18.53 -8.23
CA SER A 11 53.04 18.52 -9.68
C SER A 11 51.65 18.59 -10.34
N LEU A 12 51.57 19.27 -11.49
CA LEU A 12 50.33 19.33 -12.29
C LEU A 12 49.76 17.95 -12.61
N ILE A 13 50.64 16.96 -12.80
CA ILE A 13 50.23 15.58 -13.07
C ILE A 13 49.58 14.92 -11.85
N GLU A 14 50.06 15.19 -10.64
CA GLU A 14 49.48 14.63 -9.40
C GLU A 14 48.08 15.17 -9.16
N LEU A 15 47.87 16.47 -9.43
CA LEU A 15 46.55 17.09 -9.34
C LEU A 15 45.58 16.52 -10.38
N LEU A 16 46.04 16.28 -11.60
CA LEU A 16 45.23 15.67 -12.66
C LEU A 16 44.83 14.23 -12.30
N VAL A 17 45.77 13.44 -11.79
CA VAL A 17 45.50 12.06 -11.33
C VAL A 17 44.55 12.06 -10.13
N ALA A 18 44.72 12.97 -9.17
CA ALA A 18 43.84 13.09 -8.01
C ALA A 18 42.39 13.43 -8.40
N VAL A 19 42.19 14.35 -9.36
CA VAL A 19 40.86 14.69 -9.89
C VAL A 19 40.26 13.53 -10.68
N ALA A 20 41.06 12.84 -11.50
CA ALA A 20 40.57 11.67 -12.25
C ALA A 20 40.07 10.57 -11.31
N LEU A 21 40.82 10.26 -10.24
CA LEU A 21 40.42 9.26 -9.26
C LEU A 21 39.20 9.69 -8.44
N SER A 22 39.11 10.98 -8.06
CA SER A 22 37.96 11.48 -7.30
C SER A 22 36.65 11.38 -8.10
N VAL A 23 36.69 11.65 -9.41
CA VAL A 23 35.52 11.49 -10.31
C VAL A 23 35.09 10.03 -10.40
N ILE A 24 36.03 9.08 -10.51
CA ILE A 24 35.72 7.64 -10.56
C ILE A 24 35.02 7.20 -9.25
N ILE A 25 35.55 7.63 -8.11
CA ILE A 25 34.97 7.33 -6.80
C ILE A 25 33.56 7.94 -6.69
N MET A 26 33.39 9.19 -7.13
CA MET A 26 32.08 9.86 -7.09
C MET A 26 31.05 9.17 -7.98
N ALA A 27 31.45 8.69 -9.16
CA ALA A 27 30.57 7.91 -10.03
C ALA A 27 30.08 6.62 -9.34
N ALA A 28 30.95 5.92 -8.61
CA ALA A 28 30.59 4.73 -7.85
C ALA A 28 29.62 5.04 -6.70
N ILE A 29 29.87 6.12 -5.95
CA ILE A 29 28.98 6.57 -4.87
C ILE A 29 27.62 6.97 -5.44
N TYR A 30 27.60 7.73 -6.54
CA TYR A 30 26.37 8.16 -7.18
C TYR A 30 25.52 6.99 -7.67
N SER A 31 26.13 5.97 -8.29
CA SER A 31 25.43 4.75 -8.68
C SER A 31 24.75 4.08 -7.47
N THR A 32 25.45 4.01 -6.34
CA THR A 32 24.91 3.42 -5.10
C THR A 32 23.78 4.28 -4.53
N PHE A 33 23.93 5.60 -4.52
CA PHE A 33 22.90 6.54 -4.08
C PHE A 33 21.63 6.43 -4.94
N TYR A 34 21.78 6.35 -6.26
CA TYR A 34 20.66 6.20 -7.19
C TYR A 34 19.89 4.89 -6.94
N SER A 35 20.60 3.78 -6.74
CA SER A 35 19.97 2.49 -6.39
C SER A 35 19.22 2.56 -5.05
N GLN A 36 19.79 3.26 -4.06
CA GLN A 36 19.13 3.46 -2.77
C GLN A 36 17.85 4.29 -2.93
N GLN A 37 17.91 5.42 -3.63
CA GLN A 37 16.74 6.28 -3.86
C GLN A 37 15.59 5.51 -4.52
N LYS A 38 15.89 4.71 -5.54
CA LYS A 38 14.89 3.84 -6.18
C LYS A 38 14.28 2.85 -5.19
N SER A 39 15.10 2.24 -4.34
CA SER A 39 14.64 1.28 -3.33
C SER A 39 13.76 1.94 -2.28
N PHE A 40 14.09 3.16 -1.85
CA PHE A 40 13.26 3.94 -0.92
C PHE A 40 11.87 4.22 -1.48
N LEU A 41 11.75 4.62 -2.75
CA LEU A 41 10.45 4.86 -3.38
C LEU A 41 9.59 3.58 -3.45
N VAL A 42 10.20 2.44 -3.76
CA VAL A 42 9.49 1.15 -3.76
C VAL A 42 9.02 0.78 -2.36
N GLN A 43 9.84 1.01 -1.33
CA GLN A 43 9.47 0.74 0.06
C GLN A 43 8.28 1.59 0.51
N GLU A 44 8.24 2.87 0.12
CA GLU A 44 7.11 3.75 0.41
C GLU A 44 5.81 3.25 -0.23
N GLN A 45 5.88 2.83 -1.50
CA GLN A 45 4.72 2.27 -2.20
C GLN A 45 4.23 0.96 -1.55
N LEU A 46 5.15 0.09 -1.13
CA LEU A 46 4.81 -1.13 -0.40
C LEU A 46 4.14 -0.83 0.94
N ALA A 47 4.67 0.13 1.71
CA ALA A 47 4.09 0.53 2.99
C ALA A 47 2.66 1.08 2.82
N ALA A 48 2.42 1.88 1.77
CA ALA A 48 1.08 2.38 1.45
C ALA A 48 0.11 1.24 1.09
N MET A 49 0.55 0.26 0.30
CA MET A 49 -0.25 -0.95 0.02
C MET A 49 -0.58 -1.73 1.30
N GLU A 50 0.40 -1.96 2.18
CA GLU A 50 0.16 -2.65 3.45
C GLU A 50 -0.84 -1.92 4.34
N GLN A 51 -0.77 -0.58 4.40
CA GLN A 51 -1.72 0.22 5.15
C GLN A 51 -3.15 0.09 4.60
N ASN A 52 -3.29 0.14 3.27
CA ASN A 52 -4.58 -0.05 2.60
C ASN A 52 -5.15 -1.45 2.87
N LEU A 53 -4.32 -2.50 2.78
CA LEU A 53 -4.72 -3.87 3.10
C LEU A 53 -5.17 -4.01 4.56
N ARG A 54 -4.43 -3.40 5.51
CA ARG A 54 -4.81 -3.43 6.93
C ARG A 54 -6.17 -2.76 7.17
N ALA A 55 -6.42 -1.63 6.51
CA ALA A 55 -7.70 -0.93 6.60
C ALA A 55 -8.84 -1.77 6.01
N ALA A 56 -8.64 -2.35 4.81
CA ALA A 56 -9.60 -3.24 4.19
C ALA A 56 -9.93 -4.46 5.05
N MET A 57 -8.91 -5.15 5.58
CA MET A 57 -9.08 -6.30 6.47
C MET A 57 -9.85 -5.92 7.74
N PHE A 58 -9.53 -4.77 8.35
CA PHE A 58 -10.25 -4.30 9.54
C PHE A 58 -11.75 -4.14 9.30
N TYR A 59 -12.14 -3.50 8.19
CA TYR A 59 -13.56 -3.36 7.84
C TYR A 59 -14.20 -4.72 7.53
N MET A 60 -13.51 -5.56 6.76
CA MET A 60 -14.03 -6.85 6.34
C MET A 60 -14.23 -7.81 7.52
N GLU A 61 -13.26 -7.92 8.43
CA GLU A 61 -13.37 -8.73 9.64
C GLU A 61 -14.52 -8.25 10.54
N ARG A 62 -14.62 -6.94 10.75
CA ARG A 62 -15.67 -6.35 11.58
C ARG A 62 -17.04 -6.69 11.03
N ASP A 63 -17.24 -6.49 9.72
CA ASP A 63 -18.54 -6.68 9.11
C ASP A 63 -18.89 -8.16 8.96
N ILE A 64 -17.93 -9.03 8.58
CA ILE A 64 -18.15 -10.48 8.52
C ILE A 64 -18.54 -11.02 9.90
N ARG A 65 -17.96 -10.52 10.99
CA ARG A 65 -18.36 -10.91 12.35
C ARG A 65 -19.79 -10.51 12.70
N MET A 66 -20.35 -9.51 12.03
CA MET A 66 -21.74 -9.08 12.19
C MET A 66 -22.66 -9.68 11.11
N ALA A 67 -22.12 -10.45 10.16
CA ALA A 67 -22.93 -11.11 9.14
C ALA A 67 -23.98 -12.04 9.77
N GLY A 68 -25.24 -11.85 9.38
CA GLY A 68 -26.35 -12.60 9.94
C GLY A 68 -26.77 -12.16 11.34
N CYS A 69 -26.29 -11.03 11.84
CA CYS A 69 -26.79 -10.45 13.08
C CYS A 69 -28.28 -10.13 12.92
N ASP A 70 -29.14 -10.82 13.68
CA ASP A 70 -30.59 -10.61 13.72
C ASP A 70 -31.08 -10.81 15.17
N PRO A 71 -31.09 -9.75 16.00
CA PRO A 71 -31.47 -9.83 17.40
C PRO A 71 -32.97 -10.12 17.56
N THR A 72 -33.81 -9.72 16.60
CA THR A 72 -35.26 -9.93 16.65
C THR A 72 -35.69 -11.26 16.03
N ARG A 73 -34.80 -11.90 15.26
CA ARG A 73 -35.03 -13.09 14.43
C ARG A 73 -36.14 -12.91 13.40
N LYS A 74 -36.36 -11.67 12.94
CA LYS A 74 -37.44 -11.32 12.02
C LYS A 74 -36.95 -10.80 10.68
N ALA A 75 -35.70 -10.33 10.58
CA ALA A 75 -35.13 -9.82 9.35
C ALA A 75 -34.62 -10.92 8.42
N GLY A 76 -34.28 -12.11 8.97
CA GLY A 76 -33.69 -13.19 8.18
C GLY A 76 -32.30 -12.84 7.67
N ALA A 77 -31.52 -12.12 8.48
CA ALA A 77 -30.18 -11.72 8.11
C ALA A 77 -29.26 -12.94 7.89
N GLY A 78 -28.35 -12.86 6.93
CA GLY A 78 -27.44 -13.96 6.60
C GLY A 78 -26.57 -13.69 5.38
N VAL A 79 -25.82 -14.70 4.96
CA VAL A 79 -25.00 -14.63 3.73
C VAL A 79 -25.91 -14.80 2.52
N THR A 80 -25.85 -13.85 1.58
CA THR A 80 -26.68 -13.82 0.36
C THR A 80 -25.87 -14.21 -0.88
N THR A 81 -24.57 -13.92 -0.91
CA THR A 81 -23.66 -14.27 -2.01
C THR A 81 -22.29 -14.58 -1.44
N ALA A 82 -21.71 -15.71 -1.83
CA ALA A 82 -20.36 -16.12 -1.44
C ALA A 82 -19.68 -16.74 -2.66
N ASP A 83 -19.22 -15.87 -3.56
CA ASP A 83 -18.45 -16.25 -4.74
C ASP A 83 -16.96 -16.04 -4.47
N ALA A 84 -16.10 -16.63 -5.30
CA ALA A 84 -14.65 -16.48 -5.17
C ALA A 84 -14.19 -15.02 -5.09
N THR A 85 -14.80 -14.14 -5.89
CA THR A 85 -14.39 -12.73 -5.99
C THR A 85 -15.40 -11.75 -5.42
N SER A 86 -16.46 -12.22 -4.74
CA SER A 86 -17.42 -11.30 -4.13
C SER A 86 -18.18 -11.92 -2.96
N LEU A 87 -18.40 -11.11 -1.94
CA LEU A 87 -19.07 -11.54 -0.72
C LEU A 87 -20.20 -10.55 -0.40
N ARG A 88 -21.43 -11.05 -0.28
CA ARG A 88 -22.60 -10.29 0.14
C ARG A 88 -23.26 -10.97 1.33
N PHE A 89 -23.53 -10.19 2.37
CA PHE A 89 -24.32 -10.62 3.51
C PHE A 89 -25.19 -9.49 4.01
N THR A 90 -26.06 -9.81 4.95
CA THR A 90 -26.98 -8.88 5.56
C THR A 90 -26.87 -8.90 7.08
N GLU A 91 -27.22 -7.78 7.71
CA GLU A 91 -27.29 -7.60 9.16
C GLU A 91 -28.49 -6.70 9.52
N ASP A 92 -29.16 -6.97 10.64
CA ASP A 92 -30.28 -6.19 11.21
C ASP A 92 -29.91 -5.82 12.65
N ILE A 93 -28.95 -4.89 12.83
CA ILE A 93 -28.41 -4.59 14.17
C ILE A 93 -29.42 -3.79 15.02
N ASP A 94 -30.23 -2.94 14.40
CA ASP A 94 -31.21 -2.09 15.07
C ASP A 94 -32.55 -2.81 15.33
N GLY A 95 -32.80 -3.95 14.69
CA GLY A 95 -33.97 -4.78 14.93
C GLY A 95 -35.23 -4.21 14.31
N ASP A 96 -35.09 -3.41 13.24
CA ASP A 96 -36.20 -2.74 12.58
C ASP A 96 -36.88 -3.61 11.50
N THR A 97 -36.40 -4.85 11.32
CA THR A 97 -36.83 -5.86 10.34
C THR A 97 -36.44 -5.56 8.88
N VAL A 98 -35.64 -4.54 8.65
CA VAL A 98 -35.09 -4.15 7.34
C VAL A 98 -33.58 -4.36 7.36
N PRO A 99 -33.10 -5.56 6.95
CA PRO A 99 -31.68 -5.85 7.02
C PRO A 99 -30.86 -4.97 6.05
N VAL A 100 -29.72 -4.48 6.53
CA VAL A 100 -28.72 -3.76 5.74
C VAL A 100 -27.88 -4.77 4.95
N SER A 101 -27.73 -4.55 3.64
CA SER A 101 -26.84 -5.36 2.80
C SER A 101 -25.42 -4.78 2.79
N ILE A 102 -24.47 -5.61 3.21
CA ILE A 102 -23.04 -5.38 3.08
C ILE A 102 -22.52 -6.15 1.87
N PHE A 103 -21.75 -5.49 1.00
CA PHE A 103 -21.19 -6.11 -0.19
C PHE A 103 -19.73 -5.71 -0.42
N TYR A 104 -18.91 -6.73 -0.66
CA TYR A 104 -17.50 -6.61 -1.01
C TYR A 104 -17.28 -7.13 -2.43
N SER A 105 -16.70 -6.29 -3.29
CA SER A 105 -16.32 -6.65 -4.66
C SER A 105 -15.22 -5.73 -5.18
N LEU A 106 -14.45 -6.21 -6.16
CA LEU A 106 -13.56 -5.34 -6.92
C LEU A 106 -14.35 -4.49 -7.90
N TYR A 107 -13.97 -3.22 -8.03
CA TYR A 107 -14.51 -2.32 -9.04
C TYR A 107 -13.41 -1.38 -9.52
N THR A 108 -13.58 -0.83 -10.72
CA THR A 108 -12.68 0.17 -11.29
C THR A 108 -13.42 1.51 -11.35
N ASP A 109 -12.80 2.53 -10.76
CA ASP A 109 -13.35 3.89 -10.71
C ASP A 109 -12.94 4.70 -11.95
N THR A 110 -13.31 5.98 -12.04
CA THR A 110 -12.94 6.88 -13.16
C THR A 110 -11.44 7.04 -13.35
N ASP A 111 -10.66 6.76 -12.32
CA ASP A 111 -9.18 6.85 -12.34
C ASP A 111 -8.51 5.64 -13.02
N GLY A 112 -9.29 4.62 -13.41
CA GLY A 112 -8.77 3.39 -14.01
C GLY A 112 -8.08 2.44 -13.03
N ILE A 113 -8.01 2.81 -11.74
CA ILE A 113 -7.44 2.01 -10.68
C ILE A 113 -8.49 1.03 -10.16
N GLN A 114 -8.11 -0.24 -10.04
CA GLN A 114 -8.94 -1.26 -9.41
C GLN A 114 -8.90 -1.12 -7.88
N LYS A 115 -10.07 -1.10 -7.28
CA LYS A 115 -10.29 -0.85 -5.85
C LYS A 115 -11.12 -1.98 -5.25
N LEU A 116 -10.83 -2.32 -4.00
CA LEU A 116 -11.74 -3.10 -3.18
C LEU A 116 -12.84 -2.18 -2.66
N GLY A 117 -14.07 -2.44 -3.08
CA GLY A 117 -15.25 -1.70 -2.66
C GLY A 117 -15.96 -2.36 -1.49
N ARG A 118 -16.47 -1.52 -0.59
CA ARG A 118 -17.42 -1.88 0.45
C ARG A 118 -18.70 -1.07 0.26
N THR A 119 -19.83 -1.77 0.15
CA THR A 119 -21.17 -1.16 0.17
C THR A 119 -21.87 -1.52 1.47
N ALA A 120 -22.55 -0.56 2.12
CA ALA A 120 -23.39 -0.80 3.29
C ALA A 120 -24.65 0.07 3.22
N GLY A 121 -25.68 -0.41 2.52
CA GLY A 121 -26.94 0.32 2.33
C GLY A 121 -26.86 1.55 1.40
N GLY A 122 -25.77 1.73 0.65
CA GLY A 122 -25.55 2.90 -0.22
C GLY A 122 -24.59 2.63 -1.39
N GLY A 123 -23.89 3.65 -1.87
CA GLY A 123 -22.85 3.49 -2.91
C GLY A 123 -21.64 2.71 -2.40
N ALA A 124 -20.86 2.14 -3.32
CA ALA A 124 -19.58 1.51 -2.98
C ALA A 124 -18.57 2.58 -2.55
N ILE A 125 -17.88 2.33 -1.43
CA ILE A 125 -16.79 3.16 -0.91
C ILE A 125 -15.50 2.35 -1.03
N PRO A 126 -14.39 2.93 -1.52
CA PRO A 126 -13.12 2.24 -1.59
C PRO A 126 -12.55 2.03 -0.19
N VAL A 127 -12.16 0.79 0.12
CA VAL A 127 -11.47 0.45 1.38
C VAL A 127 -9.99 0.11 1.16
N ALA A 128 -9.61 -0.22 -0.07
CA ALA A 128 -8.23 -0.35 -0.50
C ALA A 128 -8.11 -0.09 -2.01
N ASP A 129 -7.02 0.54 -2.41
CA ASP A 129 -6.65 0.79 -3.81
C ASP A 129 -5.58 -0.19 -4.28
N ASN A 130 -5.46 -0.35 -5.60
CA ASN A 130 -4.49 -1.24 -6.26
C ASN A 130 -4.66 -2.72 -5.85
N ILE A 131 -5.91 -3.15 -5.69
CA ILE A 131 -6.24 -4.56 -5.41
C ILE A 131 -6.60 -5.25 -6.72
N GLU A 132 -5.73 -6.16 -7.15
CA GLU A 132 -5.87 -6.86 -8.43
C GLU A 132 -6.81 -8.07 -8.34
N VAL A 133 -6.74 -8.79 -7.22
CA VAL A 133 -7.47 -10.05 -6.99
C VAL A 133 -7.92 -10.13 -5.54
N ILE A 134 -9.11 -10.69 -5.34
CA ILE A 134 -9.60 -11.19 -4.05
C ILE A 134 -10.09 -12.62 -4.26
N ASP A 135 -9.84 -13.48 -3.27
CA ASP A 135 -10.26 -14.88 -3.26
C ASP A 135 -10.86 -15.23 -1.89
N PHE A 136 -12.09 -15.75 -1.91
CA PHE A 136 -12.85 -16.16 -0.73
C PHE A 136 -13.02 -17.70 -0.63
N VAL A 137 -12.38 -18.48 -1.52
CA VAL A 137 -12.47 -19.95 -1.57
C VAL A 137 -11.47 -20.65 -0.65
#